data_AF-W1YJ55-F1
#
_entry.id   AF-W1YJ55-F1
#
_cell.length_a   1.000
_cell.length_b   1.000
_cell.length_c   1.000
_cell.angle_alpha   90.00
_cell.angle_beta   90.00
_cell.angle_gamma   90.00
#
_symmetry.space_group_name_H-M   'P 1'
#
loop_
_entity.id
_entity.type
_entity.pdbx_description
1 polymer ?
#
loop_
_entity_poly.entity_id
_entity_poly.type
_entity_poly.pdbx_seq_one_letter_code
_entity_poly.pdbx_strand_id
1 'polypeptide(L)'
;PTFTKGINYVGLYFKLNCLTEEDLFYADILSDILGRVDTSERGYEALAKDINMNLGGLSSDITAISKDGKRDEFTPLMIVRAKALHSKLPDLCRLINEV
;
A
#
# COMPACT_ATOMS: atom_id res chain seq x y z
N PRO A 1 16.28 8.15 11.92
CA PRO A 1 15.11 7.86 12.78
C PRO A 1 14.42 9.16 13.19
N THR A 2 13.11 9.28 12.93
CA THR A 2 12.31 10.46 13.28
C THR A 2 11.44 10.12 14.47
N PHE A 3 11.29 11.04 15.42
CA PHE A 3 10.39 10.84 16.57
C PHE A 3 8.92 10.97 16.14
N THR A 4 8.17 9.88 16.24
CA THR A 4 6.79 9.76 15.74
C THR A 4 5.74 9.57 16.84
N LYS A 5 6.08 9.89 18.10
CA LYS A 5 5.15 9.78 19.25
C LYS A 5 4.46 8.41 19.38
N GLY A 6 5.18 7.33 19.09
CA GLY A 6 4.67 5.95 19.22
C GLY A 6 3.91 5.39 18.01
N ILE A 7 3.87 6.13 16.89
CA ILE A 7 3.28 5.68 15.63
C ILE A 7 4.38 5.15 14.71
N ASN A 8 4.18 3.98 14.11
CA ASN A 8 5.06 3.43 13.10
C ASN A 8 4.42 3.64 11.72
N TYR A 9 5.24 4.01 10.76
CA TYR A 9 4.86 4.22 9.37
C TYR A 9 5.68 3.27 8.51
N VAL A 10 4.99 2.47 7.69
CA VAL A 10 5.60 1.50 6.78
C VAL A 10 5.23 1.91 5.37
N GLY A 11 6.22 1.93 4.48
CA GLY A 11 6.05 2.13 3.04
C GLY A 11 6.79 1.02 2.30
N LEU A 12 6.04 0.24 1.51
CA LEU A 12 6.56 -0.80 0.64
C LEU A 12 6.48 -0.29 -0.81
N TYR A 13 7.57 -0.41 -1.55
CA TYR A 13 7.70 0.15 -2.89
C TYR A 13 8.02 -0.97 -3.88
N PHE A 14 7.16 -1.15 -4.87
CA PHE A 14 7.28 -2.19 -5.88
C PHE A 14 7.45 -1.53 -7.25
N LYS A 15 8.51 -1.91 -7.97
CA LYS A 15 8.71 -1.45 -9.35
C LYS A 15 7.73 -2.14 -10.29
N LEU A 16 7.09 -1.36 -11.16
CA LEU A 16 6.13 -1.86 -12.15
C LEU A 16 6.70 -1.86 -13.58
N ASN A 17 8.03 -1.84 -13.74
CA ASN A 17 8.69 -1.81 -15.06
C ASN A 17 8.39 -3.04 -15.95
N CYS A 18 7.79 -4.09 -15.39
CA CYS A 18 7.34 -5.26 -16.13
C CYS A 18 5.96 -5.08 -16.78
N LEU A 19 5.22 -4.03 -16.43
CA LEU A 19 3.88 -3.76 -16.93
C LEU A 19 3.91 -2.94 -18.22
N THR A 20 2.98 -3.22 -19.12
CA THR A 20 2.69 -2.36 -20.27
C THR A 20 1.91 -1.12 -19.85
N GLU A 21 1.74 -0.16 -20.76
CA GLU A 21 0.93 1.04 -20.51
C GLU A 21 -0.55 0.69 -20.23
N GLU A 22 -1.09 -0.29 -20.95
CA GLU A 22 -2.44 -0.80 -20.71
C GLU A 22 -2.55 -1.48 -19.34
N ASP A 23 -1.55 -2.29 -18.95
CA ASP A 23 -1.51 -2.90 -17.63
C ASP A 23 -1.44 -1.85 -16.50
N LEU A 24 -0.72 -0.73 -16.72
CA LEU A 24 -0.63 0.36 -15.73
C LEU A 24 -1.98 1.00 -15.45
N PHE A 25 -2.83 1.15 -16.47
CA PHE A 25 -4.19 1.66 -16.29
C PHE A 25 -5.01 0.74 -15.36
N TYR A 26 -4.95 -0.58 -15.58
CA TYR A 26 -5.65 -1.54 -14.72
C TYR A 26 -5.02 -1.67 -13.33
N ALA A 27 -3.70 -1.55 -13.24
CA ALA A 27 -2.99 -1.59 -11.96
C ALA A 27 -3.39 -0.40 -11.07
N ASP A 28 -3.66 0.77 -11.66
CA ASP A 28 -4.12 1.95 -10.91
C ASP A 28 -5.50 1.70 -10.29
N ILE A 29 -6.44 1.19 -11.10
CA ILE A 29 -7.77 0.76 -10.63
C ILE A 29 -7.65 -0.32 -9.56
N LEU A 30 -6.77 -1.31 -9.76
CA LEU A 30 -6.52 -2.36 -8.79
C LEU A 30 -6.02 -1.76 -7.46
N SER A 31 -5.14 -0.76 -7.51
CA SER A 31 -4.60 -0.11 -6.32
C SER A 31 -5.66 0.61 -5.49
N ASP A 32 -6.73 1.10 -6.11
CA ASP A 32 -7.85 1.76 -5.44
C ASP A 32 -8.78 0.77 -4.70
N ILE A 33 -8.90 -0.46 -5.22
CA ILE A 33 -9.76 -1.50 -4.65
C ILE A 33 -9.01 -2.49 -3.77
N LEU A 34 -7.67 -2.48 -3.79
CA LEU A 34 -6.85 -3.36 -2.97
C LEU A 34 -7.12 -3.08 -1.48
N GLY A 35 -7.41 -4.14 -0.72
CA GLY A 35 -7.86 -4.04 0.68
C GLY A 35 -9.32 -3.60 0.87
N ARG A 36 -10.09 -3.46 -0.22
CA ARG A 36 -11.53 -3.13 -0.22
C ARG A 36 -12.41 -4.21 -0.86
N VAL A 37 -11.90 -5.44 -0.87
CA VAL A 37 -12.55 -6.62 -1.43
C VAL A 37 -12.38 -7.79 -0.47
N ASP A 38 -13.10 -8.88 -0.72
CA ASP A 38 -12.94 -10.12 0.02
C ASP A 38 -11.54 -10.71 -0.20
N THR A 39 -10.97 -11.32 0.84
CA THR A 39 -9.71 -12.07 0.79
C THR A 39 -10.03 -13.56 0.89
N SER A 40 -9.02 -14.44 0.74
CA SER A 40 -9.20 -15.86 1.05
C SER A 40 -9.52 -16.13 2.52
N GLU A 41 -9.19 -15.19 3.41
CA GLU A 41 -9.33 -15.35 4.86
C GLU A 41 -10.69 -14.83 5.36
N ARG A 42 -11.23 -13.76 4.77
CA ARG A 42 -12.45 -13.10 5.25
C ARG A 42 -13.12 -12.20 4.21
N GLY A 43 -14.40 -11.89 4.44
CA GLY A 43 -15.13 -10.89 3.67
C GLY A 43 -14.68 -9.45 3.97
N TYR A 44 -14.89 -8.55 3.01
CA TYR A 44 -14.50 -7.14 3.05
C TYR A 44 -14.97 -6.43 4.32
N GLU A 45 -16.20 -6.65 4.78
CA GLU A 45 -16.72 -6.00 5.99
C GLU A 45 -15.85 -6.33 7.23
N ALA A 46 -15.45 -7.60 7.37
CA ALA A 46 -14.59 -8.04 8.45
C ALA A 46 -13.16 -7.50 8.31
N LEU A 47 -12.63 -7.43 7.08
CA LEU A 47 -11.33 -6.83 6.79
C LEU A 47 -11.31 -5.34 7.12
N ALA A 48 -12.29 -4.58 6.63
CA ALA A 48 -12.41 -3.15 6.88
C ALA A 48 -12.52 -2.86 8.38
N LYS A 49 -13.28 -3.67 9.12
CA LYS A 49 -13.37 -3.55 10.59
C LYS A 49 -12.02 -3.81 11.27
N ASP A 50 -11.27 -4.82 10.83
CA ASP A 50 -9.95 -5.15 11.39
C ASP A 50 -8.93 -4.04 11.11
N ILE A 51 -8.87 -3.54 9.87
CA ILE A 51 -8.04 -2.40 9.48
C ILE A 51 -8.38 -1.18 10.35
N ASN A 52 -9.66 -0.83 10.49
CA ASN A 52 -10.09 0.34 11.27
C ASN A 52 -9.80 0.20 12.77
N MET A 53 -9.84 -1.03 13.30
CA MET A 53 -9.61 -1.28 14.73
C MET A 53 -8.12 -1.29 15.09
N ASN A 54 -7.26 -1.73 14.17
CA ASN A 54 -5.85 -1.98 14.47
C ASN A 54 -4.88 -1.01 13.79
N LEU A 55 -5.25 -0.42 12.66
CA LEU A 55 -4.40 0.49 11.89
C LEU A 55 -4.94 1.92 11.94
N GLY A 56 -4.04 2.89 11.84
CA GLY A 56 -4.39 4.28 11.57
C GLY A 56 -4.62 4.56 10.08
N GLY A 57 -4.36 3.58 9.21
CA GLY A 57 -4.59 3.64 7.77
C GLY A 57 -3.77 2.58 7.03
N LEU A 58 -4.35 2.07 5.95
CA LEU A 58 -3.72 1.22 4.92
C LEU A 58 -4.14 1.79 3.57
N SER A 59 -3.19 2.07 2.69
CA SER A 59 -3.46 2.58 1.35
C SER A 59 -2.46 2.04 0.34
N SER A 60 -2.89 1.97 -0.91
CA SER A 60 -2.03 1.70 -2.06
C SER A 60 -2.27 2.76 -3.12
N ASP A 61 -1.21 3.11 -3.85
CA ASP A 61 -1.27 4.02 -4.99
C ASP A 61 -0.17 3.69 -6.00
N ILE A 62 -0.40 4.05 -7.25
CA ILE A 62 0.63 4.03 -8.30
C ILE A 62 1.15 5.45 -8.51
N THR A 63 2.47 5.57 -8.63
CA THR A 63 3.11 6.84 -8.94
C THR A 63 4.26 6.66 -9.91
N ALA A 64 4.51 7.68 -10.74
CA ALA A 64 5.66 7.75 -11.62
C ALA A 64 6.76 8.60 -10.96
N ILE A 65 7.91 8.00 -10.67
CA ILE A 65 9.08 8.73 -10.17
C ILE A 65 9.99 9.06 -11.35
N SER A 66 10.11 10.34 -11.69
CA SER A 66 11.05 10.82 -12.72
C SER A 66 12.49 10.55 -12.31
N LYS A 67 13.34 10.22 -13.31
CA LYS A 67 14.78 10.13 -13.08
C LYS A 67 15.42 11.51 -13.17
N ASP A 68 16.32 11.79 -12.23
CA ASP A 68 17.03 13.07 -12.19
C ASP A 68 17.80 13.32 -13.50
N GLY A 69 17.70 14.56 -14.00
CA GLY A 69 18.32 14.97 -15.26
C GLY A 69 17.74 14.35 -16.54
N LYS A 70 16.65 13.56 -16.46
CA LYS A 70 16.07 12.87 -17.63
C LYS A 70 14.56 13.09 -17.76
N ARG A 71 14.18 14.07 -18.60
CA ARG A 71 12.78 14.50 -18.76
C ARG A 71 11.82 13.37 -19.13
N ASP A 72 12.25 12.47 -20.01
CA ASP A 72 11.39 11.44 -20.60
C ASP A 72 11.58 10.06 -19.96
N GLU A 73 12.33 9.97 -18.86
CA GLU A 73 12.51 8.72 -18.11
C GLU A 73 11.82 8.78 -16.75
N PHE A 74 10.91 7.84 -16.50
CA PHE A 74 10.29 7.64 -15.20
C PHE A 74 10.30 6.16 -14.80
N THR A 75 10.09 5.89 -13.52
CA THR A 75 9.90 4.55 -12.97
C THR A 75 8.52 4.48 -12.32
N PRO A 76 7.59 3.68 -12.85
CA PRO A 76 6.31 3.46 -12.20
C PRO A 76 6.53 2.60 -10.94
N LEU A 77 5.96 3.04 -9.84
CA LEU A 77 6.00 2.38 -8.54
C LEU A 77 4.57 2.17 -8.04
N MET A 78 4.27 0.97 -7.56
CA MET A 78 3.20 0.77 -6.60
C MET A 78 3.75 1.02 -5.20
N ILE A 79 3.02 1.77 -4.39
CA ILE A 79 3.40 2.08 -3.03
C ILE A 79 2.29 1.66 -2.08
N VAL A 80 2.57 0.69 -1.21
CA VAL A 80 1.66 0.29 -0.12
C VAL A 80 2.13 0.99 1.15
N ARG A 81 1.25 1.77 1.77
CA ARG A 81 1.54 2.50 3.00
C ARG A 81 0.60 2.06 4.11
N ALA A 82 1.16 1.86 5.29
CA ALA A 82 0.38 1.61 6.49
C ALA A 82 0.94 2.39 7.67
N LYS A 83 0.07 2.70 8.62
CA LYS A 83 0.47 3.29 9.90
C LYS A 83 -0.28 2.65 11.05
N ALA A 84 0.41 2.43 12.16
CA ALA A 84 -0.19 1.86 13.36
C ALA A 84 0.55 2.31 14.62
N LEU A 85 -0.11 2.20 15.78
CA LEU A 85 0.59 2.32 17.07
C LEU A 85 1.66 1.24 17.18
N HIS A 86 2.73 1.50 17.93
CA HIS A 86 3.82 0.54 18.10
C HIS A 86 3.36 -0.81 18.65
N SER A 87 2.40 -0.82 19.57
CA SER A 87 1.78 -2.04 20.09
C SER A 87 0.99 -2.85 19.06
N LYS A 88 0.67 -2.26 17.90
CA LYS A 88 -0.11 -2.84 16.80
C LYS A 88 0.74 -3.21 15.59
N LEU A 89 2.06 -3.18 15.71
CA LEU A 89 2.95 -3.63 14.64
C LEU A 89 2.69 -5.07 14.16
N PRO A 90 2.40 -6.06 15.03
CA PRO A 90 2.05 -7.41 14.57
C PRO A 90 0.79 -7.43 13.70
N ASP A 91 -0.24 -6.67 14.07
CA ASP A 91 -1.47 -6.54 13.28
C ASP A 91 -1.23 -5.84 11.95
N LEU A 92 -0.37 -4.81 11.93
CA LEU A 92 0.05 -4.14 10.69
C LEU A 92 0.72 -5.12 9.72
N CYS A 93 1.68 -5.91 10.19
CA CYS A 93 2.35 -6.89 9.33
C CYS A 93 1.38 -7.97 8.82
N ARG A 94 0.48 -8.43 9.68
CA ARG A 94 -0.54 -9.42 9.31
C ARG A 94 -1.49 -8.90 8.24
N LEU A 95 -2.01 -7.68 8.40
CA LEU A 95 -2.95 -7.07 7.46
C LEU A 95 -2.30 -6.74 6.12
N ILE A 96 -1.03 -6.30 6.11
CA ILE A 96 -0.28 -6.11 4.86
C ILE A 96 0.00 -7.43 4.15
N ASN A 97 0.14 -8.55 4.87
CA ASN A 97 0.40 -9.85 4.25
C ASN A 97 -0.88 -10.48 3.69
N GLU A 98 -2.04 -10.16 4.26
CA GLU A 98 -3.33 -10.66 3.79
C GLU A 98 -3.83 -9.93 2.54
N VAL A 99 -3.56 -8.63 2.46
CA VAL A 99 -3.94 -7.73 1.35
C VAL A 99 -2.88 -7.75 0.26
#